data_AF-A0A0P9FE44-F1
#
_entry.id   AF-A0A0P9FE44-F1
#
_cell.length_a   1.000
_cell.length_b   1.000
_cell.length_c   1.000
_cell.angle_alpha   90.00
_cell.angle_beta   90.00
_cell.angle_gamma   90.00
#
_symmetry.space_group_name_H-M   'P 1'
#
loop_
_entity.id
_entity.type
_entity.pdbx_description
1 polymer ?
#
loop_
_entity_poly.entity_id
_entity_poly.type
_entity_poly.pdbx_seq_one_letter_code
_entity_poly.pdbx_strand_id
1 'polypeptide(L)' 'MTALDMPNAPLLDPAALAQLQRRMHGELLTPDQDAYKAALRAHTERNSPRPALIARCLTVHDIV' A
#
# COMPACT_ATOMS: atom_id res chain seq x y z
N MET A 1 12.60 -10.26 -16.49
CA MET A 1 11.86 -9.44 -15.50
C MET A 1 10.40 -9.75 -15.63
N THR A 2 9.95 -10.84 -15.02
CA THR A 2 8.56 -11.30 -15.09
C THR A 2 7.77 -10.58 -14.00
N ALA A 3 7.01 -9.56 -14.40
CA ALA A 3 5.88 -9.07 -13.63
C ALA A 3 4.95 -10.27 -13.44
N LEU A 4 4.96 -10.85 -12.25
CA LEU A 4 4.04 -11.90 -11.88
C LEU A 4 2.63 -11.34 -11.97
N ASP A 5 1.90 -11.89 -12.93
CA ASP A 5 0.44 -11.96 -13.06
C ASP A 5 -0.26 -11.80 -11.69
N MET A 6 -0.65 -10.56 -11.34
CA MET A 6 -1.61 -10.28 -10.27
C MET A 6 -2.90 -9.84 -10.96
N PRO A 7 -3.83 -10.77 -11.24
CA PRO A 7 -5.00 -10.48 -12.08
C PRO A 7 -6.08 -9.61 -11.40
N ASN A 8 -5.82 -8.98 -10.24
CA ASN A 8 -6.85 -8.18 -9.57
C ASN A 8 -6.33 -7.23 -8.47
N ALA A 9 -5.15 -6.62 -8.62
CA ALA A 9 -4.84 -5.46 -7.78
C ALA A 9 -5.71 -4.28 -8.29
N PRO A 10 -6.52 -3.62 -7.45
CA PRO A 10 -7.26 -2.44 -7.88
C PRO A 10 -6.28 -1.46 -8.51
N LEU A 11 -6.54 -1.06 -9.75
CA LEU A 11 -5.72 -0.07 -10.43
C LEU A 11 -5.93 1.26 -9.71
N LEU A 12 -5.00 1.62 -8.83
CA LEU A 12 -5.00 2.93 -8.17
C LEU A 12 -4.66 3.99 -9.20
N ASP A 13 -5.45 5.07 -9.23
CA ASP A 13 -5.12 6.22 -10.07
C ASP A 13 -3.77 6.82 -9.63
N PRO A 14 -2.78 6.93 -10.53
CA PRO A 14 -1.44 7.37 -10.16
C PRO A 14 -1.40 8.85 -9.74
N ALA A 15 -2.28 9.70 -10.28
CA ALA A 15 -2.35 11.10 -9.90
C ALA A 15 -2.96 11.26 -8.50
N ALA A 16 -4.01 10.50 -8.18
CA ALA A 16 -4.60 10.45 -6.85
C ALA A 16 -3.62 9.92 -5.80
N LEU A 17 -2.86 8.86 -6.14
CA LEU A 17 -1.82 8.33 -5.26
C LEU A 17 -0.72 9.38 -5.01
N ALA A 18 -0.21 10.04 -6.06
CA ALA A 18 0.80 11.07 -5.92
C ALA A 18 0.31 12.30 -5.14
N GLN A 19 -0.99 12.60 -5.21
CA GLN A 19 -1.61 13.66 -4.41
C GLN A 19 -1.69 13.25 -2.93
N LEU A 20 -2.10 12.01 -2.64
CA LEU A 20 -2.17 11.48 -1.28
C LEU A 20 -0.78 11.42 -0.64
N GLN A 21 0.23 10.92 -1.37
CA GLN A 21 1.62 10.88 -0.91
C GLN A 21 2.15 12.25 -0.51
N ARG A 22 1.79 13.31 -1.23
CA ARG A 22 2.21 14.68 -0.91
C ARG A 22 1.58 15.25 0.36
N ARG A 23 0.40 14.75 0.74
CA ARG A 23 -0.34 15.22 1.93
C ARG A 23 0.00 14.41 3.18
N MET A 24 0.52 13.21 3.01
CA MET A 24 0.80 12.32 4.12
C MET A 24 2.16 12.63 4.75
N HIS A 25 2.17 12.69 6.08
CA HIS A 25 3.40 12.75 6.88
C HIS A 25 4.00 11.35 7.09
N GLY A 26 3.14 10.33 7.10
CA GLY A 26 3.53 8.92 7.14
C GLY A 26 3.97 8.35 5.79
N GLU A 27 3.85 7.03 5.62
CA GLU A 27 4.30 6.30 4.44
C GLU A 27 3.17 5.51 3.75
N LEU A 28 3.07 5.62 2.42
CA LEU A 28 2.17 4.82 1.60
C LEU A 28 2.94 3.69 0.91
N LEU A 29 2.55 2.46 1.20
CA LEU A 29 3.16 1.26 0.67
C LEU A 29 2.29 0.63 -0.41
N THR A 30 2.85 0.48 -1.61
CA THR A 30 2.23 -0.18 -2.76
C THR A 30 2.80 -1.59 -2.98
N PRO A 31 2.08 -2.52 -3.66
CA PRO A 31 2.49 -3.91 -3.80
C PRO A 31 3.87 -4.18 -4.42
N ASP A 32 4.38 -3.24 -5.21
CA ASP A 32 5.69 -3.27 -5.85
C ASP A 32 6.85 -3.02 -4.88
N GLN A 33 6.59 -2.48 -3.69
CA GLN A 33 7.61 -2.12 -2.71
C GLN A 33 7.95 -3.29 -1.77
N ASP A 34 9.23 -3.42 -1.38
CA ASP A 34 9.63 -4.46 -0.42
C ASP A 34 9.09 -4.21 0.99
N ALA A 35 8.94 -2.95 1.38
CA ALA A 35 8.32 -2.56 2.65
C ALA A 35 6.86 -3.02 2.74
N TYR A 36 6.11 -3.03 1.63
CA TYR A 36 4.76 -3.60 1.57
C TYR A 36 4.75 -5.10 1.89
N LYS A 37 5.66 -5.87 1.29
CA LYS A 37 5.78 -7.31 1.54
C LYS A 37 6.15 -7.60 2.99
N ALA A 38 7.03 -6.79 3.57
CA ALA A 38 7.40 -6.89 4.98
C ALA A 38 6.20 -6.58 5.90
N ALA A 39 5.45 -5.52 5.61
CA ALA A 39 4.25 -5.14 6.36
C ALA A 39 3.18 -6.25 6.30
N LEU A 40 2.97 -6.87 5.13
CA LEU A 40 2.07 -8.01 5.01
C LEU A 40 2.53 -9.23 5.80
N ARG A 41 3.83 -9.53 5.83
CA ARG A 41 4.36 -10.70 6.58
C ARG A 41 4.14 -10.57 8.08
N ALA A 42 4.16 -9.36 8.63
CA ALA A 42 3.84 -9.10 10.02
C ALA A 42 2.35 -9.35 10.34
N HIS A 43 1.49 -9.29 9.32
CA HIS A 43 0.07 -9.57 9.42
C HIS A 43 -0.18 -11.06 9.13
N THR A 44 0.14 -11.90 10.11
CA THR A 44 0.27 -13.37 10.04
C THR A 44 -1.05 -14.13 9.89
N GLU A 45 -1.95 -13.74 9.00
CA GLU A 45 -3.17 -14.48 8.74
C GLU A 45 -3.18 -15.07 7.34
N ARG A 46 -3.17 -16.40 7.30
CA ARG A 46 -3.14 -17.27 6.11
C ARG A 46 -4.25 -16.97 5.09
N ASN A 47 -5.27 -16.21 5.51
CA ASN A 47 -6.46 -15.84 4.75
C ASN A 47 -6.70 -14.32 4.71
N SER A 48 -5.74 -13.48 5.12
CA SER A 48 -5.97 -12.03 5.09
C SER A 48 -6.06 -11.52 3.65
N PRO A 49 -7.04 -10.64 3.36
CA PRO A 49 -7.13 -10.01 2.05
C PRO A 49 -5.84 -9.23 1.77
N ARG A 50 -5.30 -9.37 0.55
CA ARG A 50 -4.16 -8.56 0.11
C ARG A 50 -4.67 -7.14 -0.17
N PRO A 51 -4.32 -6.14 0.66
CA PRO A 51 -4.79 -4.77 0.45
C PRO A 51 -4.24 -4.19 -0.85
N ALA A 52 -4.96 -3.24 -1.45
CA ALA A 52 -4.43 -2.51 -2.61
C ALA A 52 -3.31 -1.53 -2.22
N LEU A 53 -3.34 -1.06 -0.97
CA LEU A 53 -2.47 -0.03 -0.42
C LEU A 53 -2.39 -0.23 1.10
N ILE A 54 -1.20 -0.04 1.68
CA ILE A 54 -1.04 0.05 3.14
C ILE A 54 -0.62 1.47 3.48
N ALA A 55 -1.43 2.18 4.28
CA ALA A 55 -1.08 3.49 4.80
C ALA A 55 -0.53 3.37 6.23
N ARG A 56 0.71 3.80 6.44
CA ARG A 56 1.36 3.89 7.75
C ARG A 56 1.28 5.33 8.22
N CYS A 57 0.16 5.67 8.87
CA CYS A 57 -0.09 7.00 9.41
C CYS A 57 0.91 7.33 10.54
N LEU A 58 1.43 8.55 10.54
CA LEU A 58 2.32 9.09 11.58
C LEU A 58 1.58 10.09 12.48
N THR A 59 0.66 10.87 11.92
CA THR A 59 -0.11 11.89 12.65
C THR A 59 -1.60 11.72 12.43
N VAL A 60 -2.42 12.37 13.26
CA VAL A 60 -3.89 12.40 13.05
C VAL A 60 -4.26 12.98 11.69
N HIS A 61 -3.47 13.94 11.17
CA HIS A 61 -3.70 14.54 9.85
C HIS A 61 -3.58 13.54 8.70
N ASP A 62 -2.97 12.37 8.91
CA ASP A 62 -2.88 11.32 7.88
C ASP A 62 -4.18 10.50 7.76
N ILE A 63 -5.13 10.66 8.70
CA ILE A 63 -6.37 9.87 8.78
C ILE A 63 -7.61 10.74 8.47
N VAL A 64 -7.50 12.07 8.56
CA VAL A 64 -8.61 13.03 8.44
C VAL A 64 -8.58 13.90 7.19
#